data_AF-A0A8E6B4D9-F1
#
_entry.id   AF-A0A8E6B4D9-F1
#
_cell.length_a   1.000
_cell.length_b   1.000
_cell.length_c   1.000
_cell.angle_alpha   90.00
_cell.angle_beta   90.00
_cell.angle_gamma   90.00
#
_symmetry.space_group_name_H-M   'P 1'
#
loop_
_entity.id
_entity.type
_entity.pdbx_description
1 polymer ?
#
loop_
_entity_poly.entity_id
_entity_poly.type
_entity_poly.pdbx_seq_one_letter_code
_entity_poly.pdbx_strand_id
1 'polypeptide(L)'
;MMLLSLFLSLGLTGWLAAPDGIRANGPLLEEEAVTCHLPVSEHLRNLAGRDGLGLCVFTSIDLAARWANEGTLIGIRDYMTTQPGGGWPEKVDEVIHTLADRQHKPVPPYLQHTGGDVDFLKRALKTGRYVCVTYSGADGVFYRGSIYHMVNLVHMSDRFAVIQDNNFPGKWLWLPTAEFVSRWKALNGGWAIVLLKPGPPPIPTSIPTPAKVPPRAAAPSNFPVICGDSPAKPDLAESEITNYGLHPERLRTRLEYRLNGQSISRGQALSAFDALEDDSGKGRLTVVGDTAFREQVRRDWESAPELAPYRDKLLFQDYPTDHWAVTSVGFAPGITFQPAPRLDGKSPVVFRFRDYSSGPAGLALALRQADPNYKPDADPDPNKKPVLPNIALPSLNQVPASVWILGGLALLLFISKKKESAP
;
A
#
# COMPACT_ATOMS: atom_id res chain seq x y z
N MET A 1 74.70 27.23 -11.72
CA MET A 1 73.94 26.07 -12.23
C MET A 1 72.90 25.69 -11.19
N MET A 2 71.69 26.26 -11.29
CA MET A 2 70.52 25.91 -10.45
C MET A 2 69.69 24.86 -11.17
N LEU A 3 69.50 23.70 -10.55
CA LEU A 3 68.63 22.62 -11.04
C LEU A 3 67.25 22.78 -10.38
N LEU A 4 66.31 23.32 -11.15
CA LEU A 4 64.91 23.49 -10.78
C LEU A 4 64.19 22.14 -10.99
N SER A 5 63.86 21.44 -9.90
CA SER A 5 63.08 20.20 -9.93
C SER A 5 61.59 20.53 -9.95
N LEU A 6 60.98 20.40 -11.13
CA LEU A 6 59.56 20.57 -11.36
C LEU A 6 58.84 19.25 -11.01
N PHE A 7 58.24 19.16 -9.82
CA PHE A 7 57.32 18.08 -9.47
C PHE A 7 55.98 18.31 -10.17
N LEU A 8 55.75 17.57 -11.26
CA LEU A 8 54.46 17.50 -11.95
C LEU A 8 53.54 16.56 -11.16
N SER A 9 52.71 17.10 -10.27
CA SER A 9 51.63 16.31 -9.65
C SER A 9 50.53 16.10 -10.69
N LEU A 10 50.59 14.98 -11.41
CA LEU A 10 49.43 14.46 -12.13
C LEU A 10 48.37 14.08 -11.09
N GLY A 11 47.43 15.01 -10.86
CA GLY A 11 46.19 14.74 -10.16
C GLY A 11 45.38 13.74 -10.96
N LEU A 12 45.59 12.45 -10.71
CA LEU A 12 44.63 11.40 -11.02
C LEU A 12 43.38 11.68 -10.19
N THR A 13 42.47 12.49 -10.72
CA THR A 13 41.09 12.51 -10.28
C THR A 13 40.48 11.18 -10.68
N GLY A 14 40.69 10.17 -9.83
CA GLY A 14 40.01 8.88 -9.94
C GLY A 14 38.51 9.13 -9.84
N TRP A 15 37.85 9.22 -11.00
CA TRP A 15 36.41 9.05 -11.07
C TRP A 15 36.14 7.62 -10.64
N LEU A 16 35.84 7.42 -9.35
CA LEU A 16 35.26 6.18 -8.87
C LEU A 16 33.97 5.99 -9.65
N ALA A 17 34.00 5.10 -10.64
CA ALA A 17 32.80 4.65 -11.33
C ALA A 17 31.79 4.19 -10.27
N ALA A 18 30.50 4.45 -10.51
CA ALA A 18 29.46 3.89 -9.66
C ALA A 18 29.70 2.38 -9.52
N PRO A 19 29.59 1.80 -8.31
CA PRO A 19 29.74 0.36 -8.13
C PRO A 19 28.89 -0.39 -9.16
N ASP A 20 29.47 -1.41 -9.79
CA ASP A 20 28.82 -2.15 -10.86
C ASP A 20 27.37 -2.52 -10.48
N GLY A 21 26.41 -2.09 -11.31
CA GLY A 21 25.00 -2.44 -11.17
C GLY A 21 24.10 -1.43 -10.44
N ILE A 22 24.62 -0.34 -9.87
CA ILE A 22 23.77 0.73 -9.31
C ILE A 22 23.39 1.75 -10.40
N ARG A 23 22.10 2.03 -10.57
CA ARG A 23 21.61 2.96 -11.62
C ARG A 23 20.26 3.57 -11.31
N ALA A 24 20.07 4.80 -11.76
CA ALA A 24 18.75 5.44 -11.79
C ALA A 24 17.99 4.98 -13.03
N ASN A 25 16.78 4.46 -12.86
CA ASN A 25 15.91 4.08 -13.97
C ASN A 25 14.44 4.36 -13.63
N GLY A 26 13.53 3.99 -14.54
CA GLY A 26 12.08 3.98 -14.29
C GLY A 26 11.64 2.83 -13.38
N PRO A 27 10.32 2.58 -13.29
CA PRO A 27 9.74 1.52 -12.45
C PRO A 27 9.92 0.09 -13.00
N LEU A 28 10.63 -0.08 -14.12
CA LEU A 28 10.91 -1.36 -14.76
C LEU A 28 12.40 -1.39 -15.16
N LEU A 29 13.08 -2.48 -14.82
CA LEU A 29 14.46 -2.74 -15.23
C LEU A 29 14.62 -4.24 -15.47
N GLU A 30 15.12 -4.62 -16.67
CA GLU A 30 15.43 -6.02 -16.98
C GLU A 30 14.28 -6.99 -16.67
N GLU A 31 13.07 -6.64 -17.10
CA GLU A 31 11.82 -7.39 -16.90
C GLU A 31 11.31 -7.46 -15.45
N GLU A 32 12.04 -6.86 -14.50
CA GLU A 32 11.63 -6.73 -13.11
C GLU A 32 10.96 -5.38 -12.87
N ALA A 33 9.73 -5.41 -12.35
CA ALA A 33 8.94 -4.23 -12.04
C ALA A 33 8.97 -3.96 -10.53
N VAL A 34 8.93 -2.69 -10.15
CA VAL A 34 8.80 -2.34 -8.73
C VAL A 34 7.50 -2.88 -8.15
N THR A 35 7.54 -3.37 -6.91
CA THR A 35 6.36 -3.92 -6.22
C THR A 35 5.34 -2.83 -5.90
N CYS A 36 5.82 -1.65 -5.51
CA CYS A 36 5.00 -0.52 -5.09
C CYS A 36 5.33 0.71 -5.93
N HIS A 37 4.34 1.38 -6.52
CA HIS A 37 4.58 2.52 -7.41
C HIS A 37 3.48 3.58 -7.35
N LEU A 38 3.81 4.71 -6.74
CA LEU A 38 3.02 5.92 -6.86
C LEU A 38 3.26 6.55 -8.25
N PRO A 39 2.25 7.20 -8.86
CA PRO A 39 2.50 8.04 -10.03
C PRO A 39 3.42 9.21 -9.64
N VAL A 40 4.24 9.68 -10.58
CA VAL A 40 5.23 10.74 -10.32
C VAL A 40 4.60 12.01 -9.75
N SER A 41 3.36 12.32 -10.12
CA SER A 41 2.60 13.46 -9.57
C SER A 41 2.36 13.40 -8.07
N GLU A 42 2.41 12.20 -7.48
CA GLU A 42 2.23 11.96 -6.04
C GLU A 42 3.55 11.82 -5.30
N HIS A 43 4.69 11.90 -6.01
CA HIS A 43 5.97 11.92 -5.34
C HIS A 43 6.15 13.23 -4.60
N LEU A 44 6.66 13.11 -3.37
CA LEU A 44 6.87 14.22 -2.48
C LEU A 44 8.34 14.52 -2.39
N ARG A 45 8.69 15.79 -2.54
CA ARG A 45 10.02 16.28 -2.21
C ARG A 45 10.18 16.38 -0.69
N ASN A 46 11.35 16.01 -0.20
CA ASN A 46 11.76 16.28 1.18
C ASN A 46 11.73 17.79 1.47
N LEU A 47 11.29 18.14 2.68
CA LEU A 47 11.22 19.50 3.17
C LEU A 47 11.98 19.61 4.50
N ALA A 48 12.02 20.80 5.09
CA ALA A 48 12.56 21.03 6.42
C ALA A 48 11.46 21.38 7.42
N GLY A 49 11.68 21.04 8.69
CA GLY A 49 10.89 21.53 9.82
C GLY A 49 11.20 22.99 10.12
N ARG A 50 10.52 23.54 11.13
CA ARG A 50 10.65 24.96 11.52
C ARG A 50 12.05 25.35 12.02
N ASP A 51 12.85 24.36 12.41
CA ASP A 51 14.23 24.50 12.89
C ASP A 51 15.28 24.23 11.79
N GLY A 52 14.84 24.03 10.54
CA GLY A 52 15.71 23.77 9.39
C GLY A 52 16.17 22.31 9.26
N LEU A 53 15.89 21.44 10.23
CA LEU A 53 16.21 20.01 10.10
C LEU A 53 15.30 19.35 9.06
N GLY A 54 15.86 18.46 8.25
CA GLY A 54 15.11 17.78 7.20
C GLY A 54 13.96 16.89 7.73
N LEU A 55 13.02 16.57 6.85
CA LEU A 55 11.81 15.78 7.15
C LEU A 55 11.78 14.48 6.36
N CYS A 56 12.93 13.88 6.05
CA CYS A 56 12.99 12.68 5.20
C CYS A 56 12.11 11.54 5.73
N VAL A 57 12.12 11.32 7.04
CA VAL A 57 11.29 10.33 7.74
C VAL A 57 9.81 10.56 7.46
N PHE A 58 9.31 11.76 7.76
CA PHE A 58 7.89 12.06 7.60
C PHE A 58 7.46 12.18 6.15
N THR A 59 8.36 12.59 5.26
CA THR A 59 8.11 12.56 3.81
C THR A 59 7.94 11.12 3.32
N SER A 60 8.80 10.21 3.76
CA SER A 60 8.66 8.78 3.44
C SER A 60 7.42 8.14 4.04
N ILE A 61 7.01 8.54 5.25
CA ILE A 61 5.74 8.09 5.85
C ILE A 61 4.55 8.64 5.07
N ASP A 62 4.57 9.90 4.62
CA ASP A 62 3.50 10.49 3.81
C ASP A 62 3.33 9.75 2.47
N LEU A 63 4.43 9.39 1.80
CA LEU A 63 4.41 8.53 0.61
C LEU A 63 3.81 7.14 0.92
N ALA A 64 4.20 6.51 2.03
CA ALA A 64 3.62 5.24 2.45
C ALA A 64 2.12 5.36 2.80
N ALA A 65 1.72 6.48 3.41
CA ALA A 65 0.33 6.77 3.74
C ALA A 65 -0.51 6.99 2.48
N ARG A 66 0.01 7.71 1.49
CA ARG A 66 -0.63 7.85 0.18
C ARG A 66 -0.84 6.47 -0.43
N TRP A 67 0.21 5.66 -0.54
CA TRP A 67 0.14 4.29 -1.05
C TRP A 67 -0.95 3.48 -0.33
N ALA A 68 -0.95 3.46 1.00
CA ALA A 68 -1.92 2.70 1.79
C ALA A 68 -3.33 3.34 1.86
N ASN A 69 -3.54 4.49 1.21
CA ASN A 69 -4.72 5.34 1.39
C ASN A 69 -5.04 5.58 2.88
N GLU A 70 -4.01 5.84 3.69
CA GLU A 70 -4.14 6.08 5.12
C GLU A 70 -4.40 7.56 5.41
N GLY A 71 -5.67 7.95 5.33
CA GLY A 71 -6.11 9.33 5.47
C GLY A 71 -5.73 10.00 6.80
N THR A 72 -5.39 9.25 7.85
CA THR A 72 -4.87 9.83 9.10
C THR A 72 -3.48 10.43 8.93
N LEU A 73 -2.67 9.87 8.01
CA LEU A 73 -1.26 10.23 7.84
C LEU A 73 -0.95 10.94 6.52
N ILE A 74 -1.87 10.97 5.56
CA ILE A 74 -1.70 11.78 4.35
C ILE A 74 -1.58 13.27 4.76
N GLY A 75 -0.48 13.91 4.35
CA GLY A 75 -0.16 15.29 4.75
C GLY A 75 0.68 15.40 6.03
N ILE A 76 1.14 14.28 6.63
CA ILE A 76 2.04 14.29 7.79
C ILE A 76 3.33 15.09 7.51
N ARG A 77 3.86 15.09 6.28
CA ARG A 77 5.03 15.91 5.93
C ARG A 77 4.72 17.39 6.11
N ASP A 78 3.58 17.83 5.58
CA ASP A 78 3.19 19.24 5.57
C ASP A 78 2.89 19.72 6.99
N TYR A 79 2.23 18.88 7.80
CA TYR A 79 2.10 19.11 9.24
C TYR A 79 3.48 19.34 9.91
N MET A 80 4.45 18.48 9.61
CA MET A 80 5.78 18.54 10.22
C MET A 80 6.62 19.75 9.80
N THR A 81 6.27 20.47 8.74
CA THR A 81 6.91 21.77 8.41
C THR A 81 6.70 22.83 9.49
N THR A 82 5.64 22.69 10.29
CA THR A 82 5.32 23.58 11.43
C THR A 82 5.92 23.11 12.76
N GLN A 83 6.58 21.95 12.77
CA GLN A 83 7.16 21.31 13.95
C GLN A 83 8.69 21.30 13.84
N PRO A 84 9.44 21.06 14.93
CA PRO A 84 10.86 20.74 14.85
C PRO A 84 11.08 19.55 13.91
N GLY A 85 12.08 19.64 13.03
CA GLY A 85 12.41 18.61 12.05
C GLY A 85 13.14 17.42 12.67
N GLY A 86 13.67 16.55 11.82
CA GLY A 86 14.33 15.32 12.25
C GLY A 86 13.37 14.23 12.74
N GLY A 87 13.74 12.96 12.57
CA GLY A 87 12.94 11.81 13.00
C GLY A 87 13.77 10.70 13.65
N TRP A 88 13.12 9.98 14.56
CA TRP A 88 13.59 8.77 15.24
C TRP A 88 12.36 7.95 15.68
N PRO A 89 12.50 6.67 16.07
CA PRO A 89 11.35 5.79 16.30
C PRO A 89 10.30 6.35 17.27
N GLU A 90 10.70 6.87 18.42
CA GLU A 90 9.81 7.39 19.45
C GLU A 90 9.05 8.64 19.00
N LYS A 91 9.71 9.54 18.26
CA LYS A 91 9.04 10.73 17.70
C LYS A 91 8.02 10.36 16.62
N VAL A 92 8.33 9.33 15.82
CA VAL A 92 7.35 8.83 14.84
C VAL A 92 6.07 8.37 15.53
N ASP A 93 6.17 7.66 16.66
CA ASP A 93 4.95 7.26 17.36
C ASP A 93 4.20 8.46 17.91
N GLU A 94 4.89 9.38 18.58
CA GLU A 94 4.29 10.60 19.15
C GLU A 94 3.50 11.38 18.09
N VAL A 95 4.12 11.60 16.92
CA VAL A 95 3.49 12.34 15.81
C VAL A 95 2.29 11.60 15.25
N ILE A 96 2.39 10.28 15.04
CA ILE A 96 1.27 9.48 14.52
C ILE A 96 0.09 9.50 15.49
N HIS A 97 0.33 9.31 16.80
CA HIS A 97 -0.69 9.38 17.84
C HIS A 97 -1.32 10.77 17.90
N THR A 98 -0.50 11.83 17.88
CA THR A 98 -0.97 13.22 17.85
C THR A 98 -1.89 13.52 16.67
N LEU A 99 -1.54 13.04 15.47
CA LEU A 99 -2.38 13.23 14.28
C LEU A 99 -3.69 12.45 14.35
N ALA A 100 -3.66 11.22 14.86
CA ALA A 100 -4.87 10.42 15.07
C ALA A 100 -5.82 11.10 16.06
N ASP A 101 -5.31 11.56 17.20
CA ASP A 101 -6.08 12.26 18.23
C ASP A 101 -6.70 13.56 17.69
N ARG A 102 -5.90 14.39 16.99
CA ARG A 102 -6.37 15.64 16.39
C ARG A 102 -7.47 15.46 15.36
N GLN A 103 -7.50 14.30 14.70
CA GLN A 103 -8.52 13.97 13.70
C GLN A 103 -9.69 13.18 14.30
N HIS A 104 -9.65 12.86 15.59
CA HIS A 104 -10.59 11.96 16.26
C HIS A 104 -10.72 10.61 15.54
N LYS A 105 -9.58 10.06 15.10
CA LYS A 105 -9.48 8.78 14.38
C LYS A 105 -8.67 7.79 15.20
N PRO A 106 -8.90 6.47 15.01
CA PRO A 106 -8.01 5.47 15.58
C PRO A 106 -6.59 5.62 15.02
N VAL A 107 -5.60 5.30 15.85
CA VAL A 107 -4.20 5.21 15.43
C VAL A 107 -4.07 4.14 14.34
N PRO A 108 -3.59 4.49 13.14
CA PRO A 108 -3.43 3.50 12.08
C PRO A 108 -2.41 2.44 12.52
N PRO A 109 -2.61 1.17 12.16
CA PRO A 109 -1.66 0.12 12.51
C PRO A 109 -0.35 0.27 11.72
N TYR A 110 0.78 0.35 12.43
CA TYR A 110 2.12 0.38 11.83
C TYR A 110 3.12 -0.39 12.67
N LEU A 111 4.13 -0.95 11.99
CA LEU A 111 5.31 -1.55 12.60
C LEU A 111 6.53 -0.67 12.38
N GLN A 112 7.41 -0.66 13.38
CA GLN A 112 8.77 -0.17 13.26
C GLN A 112 9.75 -1.26 13.70
N HIS A 113 10.93 -1.30 13.10
CA HIS A 113 12.04 -2.03 13.70
C HIS A 113 13.39 -1.36 13.47
N THR A 114 14.32 -1.55 14.41
CA THR A 114 15.73 -1.18 14.28
C THR A 114 16.61 -2.43 14.15
N GLY A 115 17.92 -2.29 13.89
CA GLY A 115 18.87 -3.40 13.87
C GLY A 115 18.87 -4.28 12.61
N GLY A 116 18.13 -3.91 11.56
CA GLY A 116 18.40 -4.43 10.21
C GLY A 116 17.91 -5.85 9.91
N ASP A 117 16.69 -6.19 10.33
CA ASP A 117 16.04 -7.45 9.98
C ASP A 117 15.57 -7.49 8.51
N VAL A 118 16.30 -8.21 7.67
CA VAL A 118 15.98 -8.32 6.23
C VAL A 118 14.68 -9.09 6.00
N ASP A 119 14.32 -10.05 6.86
CA ASP A 119 13.08 -10.83 6.71
C ASP A 119 11.84 -9.93 6.89
N PHE A 120 11.94 -8.94 7.78
CA PHE A 120 10.89 -7.95 7.99
C PHE A 120 10.59 -7.20 6.68
N LEU A 121 11.64 -6.73 5.97
CA LEU A 121 11.49 -6.03 4.69
C LEU A 121 10.85 -6.93 3.63
N LYS A 122 11.34 -8.17 3.51
CA LYS A 122 10.82 -9.14 2.53
C LYS A 122 9.33 -9.44 2.77
N ARG A 123 8.89 -9.59 4.02
CA ARG A 123 7.47 -9.84 4.35
C ARG A 123 6.57 -8.64 4.06
N ALA A 124 7.04 -7.43 4.40
CA ALA A 124 6.30 -6.21 4.09
C ALA A 124 6.13 -6.02 2.57
N LEU A 125 7.19 -6.24 1.79
CA LEU A 125 7.12 -6.12 0.33
C LEU A 125 6.34 -7.26 -0.32
N LYS A 126 6.42 -8.50 0.19
CA LYS A 126 5.60 -9.61 -0.30
C LYS A 126 4.11 -9.29 -0.20
N THR A 127 3.72 -8.55 0.82
CA THR A 127 2.33 -8.10 1.02
C THR A 127 2.05 -6.75 0.31
N GLY A 128 2.94 -6.23 -0.52
CA GLY A 128 2.70 -5.01 -1.30
C GLY A 128 2.66 -3.73 -0.46
N ARG A 129 3.36 -3.69 0.69
CA ARG A 129 3.45 -2.49 1.52
C ARG A 129 4.64 -1.62 1.09
N TYR A 130 4.44 -0.30 1.19
CA TYR A 130 5.49 0.70 1.01
C TYR A 130 6.35 0.75 2.28
N VAL A 131 7.65 0.47 2.19
CA VAL A 131 8.52 0.38 3.37
C VAL A 131 9.38 1.63 3.46
N CYS A 132 9.31 2.38 4.56
CA CYS A 132 10.26 3.46 4.84
C CYS A 132 11.53 2.85 5.45
N VAL A 133 12.71 3.18 4.94
CA VAL A 133 13.99 2.62 5.44
C VAL A 133 15.05 3.72 5.55
N THR A 134 15.94 3.61 6.52
CA THR A 134 17.15 4.44 6.53
C THR A 134 18.06 4.08 5.36
N TYR A 135 18.86 5.03 4.89
CA TYR A 135 19.77 4.81 3.78
C TYR A 135 21.03 5.66 3.93
N SER A 136 22.19 5.04 3.71
CA SER A 136 23.48 5.67 3.95
C SER A 136 24.06 6.41 2.74
N GLY A 137 23.41 6.42 1.57
CA GLY A 137 23.95 7.09 0.38
C GLY A 137 25.17 6.38 -0.18
N ALA A 138 26.17 7.16 -0.60
CA ALA A 138 27.45 6.73 -1.22
C ALA A 138 27.30 5.80 -2.44
N ASP A 139 26.20 5.91 -3.19
CA ASP A 139 25.89 5.06 -4.35
C ASP A 139 26.52 5.52 -5.67
N GLY A 140 27.10 6.72 -5.71
CA GLY A 140 27.70 7.29 -6.92
C GLY A 140 26.71 7.76 -7.98
N VAL A 141 25.40 7.61 -7.75
CA VAL A 141 24.32 7.99 -8.69
C VAL A 141 23.56 9.21 -8.16
N PHE A 142 22.96 9.09 -6.98
CA PHE A 142 22.28 10.14 -6.25
C PHE A 142 23.20 10.81 -5.24
N TYR A 143 24.05 10.03 -4.57
CA TYR A 143 24.94 10.53 -3.52
C TYR A 143 26.37 10.06 -3.71
N ARG A 144 27.31 11.01 -3.75
CA ARG A 144 28.75 10.70 -3.83
C ARG A 144 29.36 10.27 -2.49
N GLY A 145 28.73 10.62 -1.37
CA GLY A 145 29.24 10.33 -0.03
C GLY A 145 28.14 9.83 0.90
N SER A 146 28.51 9.54 2.15
CA SER A 146 27.59 9.04 3.17
C SER A 146 26.58 10.11 3.61
N ILE A 147 25.35 9.69 3.87
CA ILE A 147 24.25 10.55 4.30
C ILE A 147 23.42 9.88 5.39
N TYR A 148 22.82 10.64 6.30
CA TYR A 148 21.71 10.18 7.13
C TYR A 148 20.39 10.54 6.46
N HIS A 149 19.70 9.55 5.91
CA HIS A 149 18.46 9.77 5.18
C HIS A 149 17.44 8.65 5.41
N MET A 150 16.16 8.95 5.25
CA MET A 150 15.09 7.96 5.13
C MET A 150 14.44 8.07 3.76
N VAL A 151 14.33 6.91 3.12
CA VAL A 151 13.81 6.71 1.76
C VAL A 151 12.74 5.63 1.79
N ASN A 152 12.13 5.34 0.65
CA ASN A 152 11.17 4.26 0.55
C ASN A 152 11.73 3.09 -0.27
N LEU A 153 11.84 1.91 0.34
CA LEU A 153 12.10 0.66 -0.36
C LEU A 153 10.78 0.17 -0.97
N VAL A 154 10.75 0.11 -2.29
CA VAL A 154 9.52 -0.17 -3.07
C VAL A 154 9.55 -1.50 -3.80
N HIS A 155 10.69 -2.18 -3.76
CA HIS A 155 10.88 -3.50 -4.34
C HIS A 155 12.13 -4.14 -3.77
N MET A 156 12.11 -5.46 -3.60
CA MET A 156 13.27 -6.25 -3.22
C MET A 156 13.09 -7.69 -3.68
N SER A 157 14.00 -8.15 -4.53
CA SER A 157 14.15 -9.53 -4.96
C SER A 157 15.52 -10.07 -4.57
N ASP A 158 15.87 -11.24 -5.10
CA ASP A 158 17.23 -11.77 -4.93
C ASP A 158 18.26 -11.01 -5.77
N ARG A 159 17.83 -10.30 -6.83
CA ARG A 159 18.70 -9.55 -7.74
C ARG A 159 18.79 -8.09 -7.35
N PHE A 160 17.64 -7.41 -7.25
CA PHE A 160 17.59 -5.97 -7.08
C PHE A 160 16.78 -5.57 -5.84
N ALA A 161 17.25 -4.50 -5.20
CA ALA A 161 16.44 -3.65 -4.34
C ALA A 161 16.22 -2.32 -5.06
N VAL A 162 15.05 -1.71 -4.84
CA VAL A 162 14.70 -0.43 -5.48
C VAL A 162 14.22 0.57 -4.46
N ILE A 163 14.87 1.73 -4.46
CA ILE A 163 14.53 2.86 -3.61
C ILE A 163 13.83 3.94 -4.43
N GLN A 164 12.71 4.44 -3.90
CA GLN A 164 12.18 5.76 -4.23
C GLN A 164 12.68 6.77 -3.20
N ASP A 165 13.50 7.72 -3.65
CA ASP A 165 14.10 8.74 -2.79
C ASP A 165 13.32 10.06 -2.89
N ASN A 166 12.85 10.55 -1.75
CA ASN A 166 12.12 11.81 -1.64
C ASN A 166 13.00 13.07 -1.90
N ASN A 167 14.32 12.96 -2.02
CA ASN A 167 15.18 14.01 -2.57
C ASN A 167 15.21 14.02 -4.10
N PHE A 168 14.81 12.92 -4.74
CA PHE A 168 14.80 12.75 -6.20
C PHE A 168 13.45 12.27 -6.74
N PRO A 169 12.35 13.04 -6.54
CA PRO A 169 11.03 12.69 -7.08
C PRO A 169 11.08 12.31 -8.56
N GLY A 170 10.45 11.18 -8.89
CA GLY A 170 10.33 10.70 -10.27
C GLY A 170 11.50 9.84 -10.73
N LYS A 171 12.41 9.47 -9.82
CA LYS A 171 13.52 8.56 -10.10
C LYS A 171 13.46 7.36 -9.16
N TRP A 172 13.93 6.21 -9.66
CA TRP A 172 14.09 4.99 -8.90
C TRP A 172 15.55 4.59 -8.93
N LEU A 173 16.14 4.38 -7.75
CA LEU A 173 17.49 3.85 -7.64
C LEU A 173 17.41 2.34 -7.57
N TRP A 174 17.93 1.69 -8.61
CA TRP A 174 18.10 0.25 -8.67
C TRP A 174 19.51 -0.09 -8.20
N LEU A 175 19.65 -1.05 -7.31
CA LEU A 175 20.92 -1.51 -6.78
C LEU A 175 20.87 -3.01 -6.49
N PRO A 176 22.00 -3.73 -6.55
CA PRO A 176 22.07 -5.12 -6.11
C PRO A 176 21.53 -5.26 -4.68
N THR A 177 20.76 -6.30 -4.40
CA THR A 177 20.13 -6.48 -3.08
C THR A 177 21.15 -6.48 -1.95
N ALA A 178 22.33 -7.07 -2.15
CA ALA A 178 23.42 -7.08 -1.18
C ALA A 178 23.96 -5.66 -0.88
N GLU A 179 24.12 -4.84 -1.91
CA GLU A 179 24.55 -3.43 -1.78
C GLU A 179 23.53 -2.62 -0.98
N PHE A 180 22.23 -2.82 -1.25
CA PHE A 180 21.17 -2.17 -0.48
C PHE A 180 21.24 -2.54 0.99
N VAL A 181 21.32 -3.83 1.31
CA VAL A 181 21.34 -4.31 2.70
C VAL A 181 22.56 -3.77 3.44
N SER A 182 23.72 -3.70 2.79
CA SER A 182 24.92 -3.10 3.35
C SER A 182 24.68 -1.62 3.72
N ARG A 183 24.15 -0.82 2.80
CA ARG A 183 23.90 0.63 2.98
C ARG A 183 22.79 0.92 4.00
N TRP A 184 21.73 0.14 4.00
CA TRP A 184 20.67 0.26 4.99
C TRP A 184 21.19 0.07 6.41
N LYS A 185 22.12 -0.87 6.60
CA LYS A 185 22.71 -1.22 7.91
C LYS A 185 23.88 -0.34 8.33
N ALA A 186 24.54 0.36 7.39
CA ALA A 186 25.81 1.05 7.63
C ALA A 186 25.75 2.16 8.69
N LEU A 187 24.58 2.79 8.89
CA LEU A 187 24.40 3.92 9.81
C LEU A 187 23.47 3.56 10.96
N ASN A 188 24.00 2.78 11.91
CA ASN A 188 23.32 2.32 13.13
C ASN A 188 22.36 1.14 12.94
N GLY A 189 22.72 0.18 12.08
CA GLY A 189 22.08 -1.13 12.02
C GLY A 189 20.79 -1.17 11.19
N GLY A 190 20.26 -0.04 10.75
CA GLY A 190 19.10 0.04 9.88
C GLY A 190 17.78 0.15 10.64
N TRP A 191 16.95 1.09 10.23
CA TRP A 191 15.60 1.30 10.75
C TRP A 191 14.59 1.19 9.59
N ALA A 192 13.44 0.59 9.85
CA ALA A 192 12.33 0.55 8.93
C ALA A 192 10.98 0.84 9.60
N ILE A 193 10.04 1.36 8.80
CA ILE A 193 8.65 1.65 9.17
C ILE A 193 7.73 1.11 8.08
N VAL A 194 6.64 0.45 8.49
CA VAL A 194 5.64 -0.11 7.57
C VAL A 194 4.24 0.15 8.10
N LEU A 195 3.38 0.76 7.28
CA LEU A 195 1.94 0.81 7.55
C LEU A 195 1.32 -0.54 7.20
N LEU A 196 0.47 -1.09 8.07
CA LEU A 196 -0.08 -2.44 7.90
C LEU A 196 -1.30 -2.51 6.97
N LYS A 197 -1.90 -1.36 6.67
CA LYS A 197 -3.01 -1.22 5.72
C LYS A 197 -2.58 -1.58 4.29
N PRO A 198 -3.40 -2.30 3.50
CA PRO A 198 -3.04 -2.70 2.14
C PRO A 198 -2.86 -1.49 1.20
N GLY A 199 -2.07 -1.71 0.14
CA GLY A 199 -1.86 -0.74 -0.93
C GLY A 199 -3.10 -0.49 -1.79
N PRO A 200 -3.00 0.40 -2.79
CA PRO A 200 -4.11 0.79 -3.66
C PRO A 200 -4.41 -0.31 -4.70
N PRO A 201 -5.52 -0.22 -5.46
CA PRO A 201 -5.78 -1.14 -6.54
C PRO A 201 -4.72 -1.00 -7.64
N PRO A 202 -4.50 -2.07 -8.43
CA PRO A 202 -3.54 -2.06 -9.53
C PRO A 202 -3.96 -1.11 -10.65
N ILE A 203 -2.97 -0.57 -11.36
CA ILE A 203 -3.20 0.35 -12.47
C ILE A 203 -3.94 -0.39 -13.61
N PRO A 204 -5.10 0.13 -14.09
CA PRO A 204 -5.83 -0.38 -15.24
C PRO A 204 -4.99 -0.46 -16.54
N THR A 205 -5.00 -1.59 -17.25
CA THR A 205 -4.28 -1.76 -18.53
C THR A 205 -5.13 -1.77 -19.81
N SER A 206 -6.46 -1.87 -19.70
CA SER A 206 -7.36 -2.01 -20.86
C SER A 206 -8.04 -0.70 -21.29
N ILE A 207 -7.56 0.44 -20.81
CA ILE A 207 -8.14 1.73 -21.15
C ILE A 207 -7.33 2.31 -22.30
N PRO A 208 -7.95 2.65 -23.46
CA PRO A 208 -7.29 3.48 -24.45
C PRO A 208 -6.79 4.73 -23.72
N THR A 209 -5.48 4.97 -23.75
CA THR A 209 -4.84 6.08 -23.03
C THR A 209 -5.74 7.31 -23.13
N PRO A 210 -6.33 7.80 -22.04
CA PRO A 210 -7.14 9.00 -22.11
C PRO A 210 -6.28 10.10 -22.73
N ALA A 211 -6.84 10.84 -23.69
CA ALA A 211 -6.17 11.98 -24.30
C ALA A 211 -5.55 12.83 -23.19
N LYS A 212 -4.25 13.14 -23.29
CA LYS A 212 -3.43 13.84 -22.28
C LYS A 212 -4.29 14.76 -21.42
N VAL A 213 -4.60 14.34 -20.20
CA VAL A 213 -5.23 15.23 -19.22
C VAL A 213 -4.23 16.36 -19.03
N PRO A 214 -4.60 17.63 -19.27
CA PRO A 214 -3.71 18.75 -19.04
C PRO A 214 -3.24 18.68 -17.58
N PRO A 215 -1.95 18.89 -17.31
CA PRO A 215 -1.43 18.83 -15.95
C PRO A 215 -2.30 19.72 -15.06
N ARG A 216 -2.78 19.15 -13.94
CA ARG A 216 -3.49 19.91 -12.92
C ARG A 216 -2.58 21.09 -12.57
N ALA A 217 -3.10 22.31 -12.74
CA ALA A 217 -2.39 23.50 -12.30
C ALA A 217 -2.00 23.26 -10.84
N ALA A 218 -0.69 23.23 -10.56
CA ALA A 218 -0.19 23.08 -9.22
C ALA A 218 -0.92 24.12 -8.36
N ALA A 219 -1.50 23.70 -7.23
CA ALA A 219 -2.06 24.64 -6.29
C ALA A 219 -0.96 25.69 -6.02
N PRO A 220 -1.27 27.00 -6.06
CA PRO A 220 -0.28 28.03 -5.83
C PRO A 220 0.29 27.81 -4.42
N SER A 221 1.50 27.25 -4.37
CA SER A 221 2.27 27.16 -3.14
C SER A 221 2.75 28.58 -2.85
N ASN A 222 1.91 29.37 -2.19
CA ASN A 222 2.27 30.70 -1.67
C ASN A 222 3.25 30.63 -0.49
N PHE A 223 3.87 29.47 -0.24
CA PHE A 223 5.07 29.42 0.56
C PHE A 223 6.22 29.88 -0.32
N PRO A 224 6.99 30.91 0.08
CA PRO A 224 8.25 31.19 -0.58
C PRO A 224 9.04 29.88 -0.56
N VAL A 225 9.23 29.31 -1.74
CA VAL A 225 10.19 28.23 -1.91
C VAL A 225 11.51 28.90 -1.54
N ILE A 226 11.99 28.64 -0.32
CA ILE A 226 13.38 28.86 0.01
C ILE A 226 14.13 27.77 -0.75
N CYS A 227 14.19 27.94 -2.07
CA CYS A 227 15.29 27.48 -2.87
C CYS A 227 16.48 28.26 -2.33
N GLY A 228 17.15 27.69 -1.32
CA GLY A 228 18.57 27.58 -1.54
C GLY A 228 18.69 26.82 -2.85
N ASP A 229 19.08 27.51 -3.92
CA ASP A 229 19.98 26.88 -4.89
C ASP A 229 20.92 26.03 -4.05
N SER A 230 20.93 24.71 -4.25
CA SER A 230 21.97 23.88 -3.63
C SER A 230 23.26 24.64 -3.86
N PRO A 231 23.88 25.23 -2.81
CA PRO A 231 25.02 26.10 -3.01
C PRO A 231 26.02 25.28 -3.82
N ALA A 232 26.59 25.90 -4.85
CA ALA A 232 27.72 25.33 -5.56
C ALA A 232 28.66 24.75 -4.49
N LYS A 233 28.81 23.42 -4.52
CA LYS A 233 29.35 22.64 -3.41
C LYS A 233 30.68 23.26 -2.98
N PRO A 234 30.83 23.75 -1.73
CA PRO A 234 32.16 23.89 -1.18
C PRO A 234 32.81 22.50 -1.25
N ASP A 235 34.11 22.45 -1.56
CA ASP A 235 34.93 21.26 -1.35
C ASP A 235 34.85 20.91 0.14
N LEU A 236 33.83 20.14 0.51
CA LEU A 236 33.66 19.64 1.87
C LEU A 236 34.79 18.63 2.07
N ALA A 237 35.69 18.99 2.99
CA ALA A 237 36.67 18.08 3.53
C ALA A 237 36.00 16.77 3.95
N GLU A 238 36.72 15.67 3.77
CA GLU A 238 36.29 14.28 3.72
C GLU A 238 35.68 13.69 5.02
N SER A 239 34.92 14.44 5.84
CA SER A 239 34.43 13.93 7.14
C SER A 239 33.03 14.34 7.60
N GLU A 240 32.28 15.19 6.89
CA GLU A 240 30.91 15.53 7.31
C GLU A 240 29.85 14.68 6.59
N ILE A 241 29.28 13.71 7.29
CA ILE A 241 28.10 12.95 6.85
C ILE A 241 26.92 13.93 6.75
N THR A 242 26.35 14.11 5.56
CA THR A 242 25.20 15.01 5.36
C THR A 242 23.95 14.43 6.04
N ASN A 243 23.23 15.22 6.85
CA ASN A 243 22.04 14.76 7.56
C ASN A 243 20.76 15.38 6.99
N TYR A 244 19.86 14.53 6.47
CA TYR A 244 18.57 14.92 5.88
C TYR A 244 17.38 14.79 6.83
N GLY A 245 17.63 14.70 8.14
CA GLY A 245 16.59 14.68 9.16
C GLY A 245 16.48 13.36 9.93
N LEU A 246 17.60 12.68 10.19
CA LEU A 246 17.65 11.63 11.20
C LEU A 246 18.37 12.12 12.45
N HIS A 247 18.01 11.58 13.60
CA HIS A 247 18.75 11.72 14.84
C HIS A 247 19.57 10.45 15.09
N PRO A 248 20.80 10.34 14.56
CA PRO A 248 21.57 9.09 14.61
C PRO A 248 21.83 8.60 16.03
N GLU A 249 22.00 9.51 16.98
CA GLU A 249 22.17 9.22 18.41
C GLU A 249 20.92 8.58 19.06
N ARG A 250 19.76 8.72 18.40
CA ARG A 250 18.49 8.08 18.80
C ARG A 250 18.22 6.80 18.02
N LEU A 251 19.00 6.50 16.97
CA LEU A 251 18.90 5.25 16.24
C LEU A 251 19.66 4.16 17.01
N ARG A 252 18.93 3.17 17.51
CA ARG A 252 19.49 2.05 18.24
C ARG A 252 20.05 1.03 17.26
N THR A 253 21.27 0.57 17.48
CA THR A 253 21.87 -0.56 16.73
C THR A 253 21.26 -1.90 17.12
N ARG A 254 20.67 -1.97 18.32
CA ARG A 254 19.95 -3.14 18.82
C ARG A 254 18.71 -3.40 17.98
N LEU A 255 18.46 -4.69 17.74
CA LEU A 255 17.20 -5.18 17.19
C LEU A 255 16.05 -4.95 18.17
N GLU A 256 15.13 -4.07 17.81
CA GLU A 256 13.90 -3.77 18.55
C GLU A 256 12.74 -3.68 17.56
N TYR A 257 11.55 -4.10 17.99
CA TYR A 257 10.32 -4.02 17.21
C TYR A 257 9.26 -3.29 17.99
N ARG A 258 8.44 -2.50 17.28
CA ARG A 258 7.37 -1.72 17.87
C ARG A 258 6.11 -1.82 17.02
N LEU A 259 4.97 -2.04 17.65
CA LEU A 259 3.64 -1.99 17.04
C LEU A 259 2.88 -0.84 17.69
N ASN A 260 2.54 0.18 16.89
CA ASN A 260 1.88 1.40 17.37
C ASN A 260 2.59 2.05 18.58
N GLY A 261 3.92 2.01 18.59
CA GLY A 261 4.78 2.53 19.66
C GLY A 261 5.05 1.57 20.82
N GLN A 262 4.35 0.44 20.92
CA GLN A 262 4.57 -0.56 21.97
C GLN A 262 5.66 -1.54 21.56
N SER A 263 6.65 -1.79 22.44
CA SER A 263 7.69 -2.79 22.20
C SER A 263 7.11 -4.20 22.12
N ILE A 264 7.48 -4.94 21.09
CA ILE A 264 7.06 -6.33 20.88
C ILE A 264 8.26 -7.22 20.53
N SER A 265 8.07 -8.53 20.62
CA SER A 265 9.07 -9.49 20.15
C SER A 265 9.15 -9.54 18.61
N ARG A 266 10.28 -10.03 18.08
CA ARG A 266 10.42 -10.34 16.65
C ARG A 266 9.30 -11.24 16.15
N GLY A 267 8.98 -12.30 16.91
CA GLY A 267 7.92 -13.26 16.56
C GLY A 267 6.58 -12.55 16.37
N GLN A 268 6.18 -11.71 17.33
CA GLN A 268 4.94 -10.92 17.21
C GLN A 268 4.97 -9.96 16.00
N ALA A 269 6.10 -9.33 15.70
CA ALA A 269 6.21 -8.42 14.56
C ALA A 269 6.06 -9.16 13.23
N LEU A 270 6.68 -10.33 13.09
CA LEU A 270 6.54 -11.14 11.88
C LEU A 270 5.14 -11.76 11.78
N SER A 271 4.56 -12.23 12.90
CA SER A 271 3.19 -12.72 12.94
C SER A 271 2.16 -11.64 12.63
N ALA A 272 2.46 -10.37 12.89
CA ALA A 272 1.59 -9.27 12.47
C ALA A 272 1.51 -9.15 10.95
N PHE A 273 2.56 -9.50 10.19
CA PHE A 273 2.48 -9.64 8.73
C PHE A 273 1.72 -10.91 8.31
N ASP A 274 1.92 -12.01 9.03
CA ASP A 274 1.24 -13.28 8.72
C ASP A 274 -0.27 -13.23 9.03
N ALA A 275 -0.68 -12.33 9.93
CA ALA A 275 -2.07 -12.00 10.19
C ALA A 275 -2.66 -11.04 9.15
N LEU A 276 -1.82 -10.38 8.33
CA LEU A 276 -2.33 -9.66 7.18
C LEU A 276 -2.79 -10.67 6.15
N GLU A 277 -3.98 -10.43 5.63
CA GLU A 277 -4.47 -11.20 4.51
C GLU A 277 -3.50 -11.06 3.32
N ASP A 278 -3.03 -12.20 2.81
CA ASP A 278 -2.31 -12.25 1.54
C ASP A 278 -3.31 -11.96 0.41
N ASP A 279 -3.48 -10.69 0.13
CA ASP A 279 -4.39 -10.21 -0.90
C ASP A 279 -3.79 -10.27 -2.31
N SER A 280 -2.57 -10.78 -2.49
CA SER A 280 -1.88 -10.80 -3.79
C SER A 280 -2.64 -11.59 -4.85
N GLY A 281 -3.36 -12.64 -4.44
CA GLY A 281 -4.21 -13.47 -5.30
C GLY A 281 -5.66 -12.99 -5.44
N LYS A 282 -6.07 -11.93 -4.71
CA LYS A 282 -7.46 -11.45 -4.73
C LYS A 282 -7.74 -10.54 -5.90
N GLY A 283 -8.95 -10.65 -6.46
CA GLY A 283 -9.48 -9.63 -7.36
C GLY A 283 -9.64 -8.29 -6.63
N ARG A 284 -9.84 -7.21 -7.38
CA ARG A 284 -9.90 -5.84 -6.87
C ARG A 284 -11.22 -5.24 -7.29
N LEU A 285 -12.04 -4.87 -6.30
CA LEU A 285 -13.30 -4.18 -6.52
C LEU A 285 -13.13 -2.73 -6.05
N THR A 286 -12.95 -1.83 -7.02
CA THR A 286 -12.67 -0.41 -6.78
C THR A 286 -13.93 0.41 -7.00
N VAL A 287 -14.36 1.15 -5.98
CA VAL A 287 -15.53 2.03 -6.01
C VAL A 287 -15.08 3.48 -6.03
N VAL A 288 -15.52 4.25 -7.02
CA VAL A 288 -15.15 5.66 -7.18
C VAL A 288 -16.40 6.50 -7.23
N GLY A 289 -16.57 7.45 -6.31
CA GLY A 289 -17.78 8.27 -6.28
C GLY A 289 -17.83 9.25 -5.12
N ASP A 290 -18.98 9.92 -4.98
CA ASP A 290 -19.25 10.74 -3.80
C ASP A 290 -19.41 9.86 -2.54
N THR A 291 -19.52 10.50 -1.38
CA THR A 291 -19.63 9.80 -0.10
C THR A 291 -20.88 8.93 -0.01
N ALA A 292 -22.03 9.41 -0.48
CA ALA A 292 -23.29 8.67 -0.38
C ALA A 292 -23.24 7.38 -1.22
N PHE A 293 -22.72 7.47 -2.45
CA PHE A 293 -22.52 6.32 -3.32
C PHE A 293 -21.57 5.30 -2.70
N ARG A 294 -20.41 5.74 -2.21
CA ARG A 294 -19.41 4.83 -1.61
C ARG A 294 -19.93 4.13 -0.37
N GLU A 295 -20.63 4.85 0.50
CA GLU A 295 -21.26 4.28 1.70
C GLU A 295 -22.37 3.29 1.36
N GLN A 296 -23.17 3.57 0.33
CA GLN A 296 -24.19 2.63 -0.14
C GLN A 296 -23.56 1.31 -0.61
N VAL A 297 -22.59 1.39 -1.53
CA VAL A 297 -21.94 0.19 -2.07
C VAL A 297 -21.19 -0.57 -0.97
N ARG A 298 -20.54 0.13 -0.04
CA ARG A 298 -19.88 -0.48 1.13
C ARG A 298 -20.86 -1.22 2.04
N ARG A 299 -21.98 -0.59 2.39
CA ARG A 299 -23.01 -1.22 3.23
C ARG A 299 -23.55 -2.50 2.58
N ASP A 300 -23.82 -2.45 1.28
CA ASP A 300 -24.29 -3.62 0.54
C ASP A 300 -23.20 -4.68 0.43
N TRP A 301 -21.95 -4.29 0.16
CA TRP A 301 -20.81 -5.20 0.17
C TRP A 301 -20.70 -5.95 1.49
N GLU A 302 -20.89 -5.28 2.63
CA GLU A 302 -20.79 -5.87 3.97
C GLU A 302 -22.01 -6.71 4.38
N SER A 303 -23.22 -6.36 3.92
CA SER A 303 -24.47 -6.94 4.45
C SER A 303 -25.29 -7.77 3.44
N ALA A 304 -25.17 -7.53 2.13
CA ALA A 304 -26.00 -8.20 1.13
C ALA A 304 -25.64 -9.69 1.00
N PRO A 305 -26.60 -10.64 1.12
CA PRO A 305 -26.33 -12.07 1.02
C PRO A 305 -25.73 -12.49 -0.33
N GLU A 306 -26.10 -11.82 -1.42
CA GLU A 306 -25.66 -12.13 -2.79
C GLU A 306 -24.18 -11.85 -3.00
N LEU A 307 -23.59 -10.96 -2.20
CA LEU A 307 -22.16 -10.60 -2.27
C LEU A 307 -21.29 -11.43 -1.33
N ALA A 308 -21.88 -12.18 -0.39
CA ALA A 308 -21.14 -12.98 0.58
C ALA A 308 -20.10 -13.94 -0.05
N PRO A 309 -20.38 -14.65 -1.17
CA PRO A 309 -19.41 -15.57 -1.78
C PRO A 309 -18.13 -14.91 -2.34
N TYR A 310 -18.11 -13.57 -2.45
CA TYR A 310 -17.01 -12.81 -3.05
C TYR A 310 -16.12 -12.08 -2.03
N ARG A 311 -16.56 -11.94 -0.77
CA ARG A 311 -15.85 -11.17 0.27
C ARG A 311 -14.44 -11.68 0.52
N ASP A 312 -14.26 -13.00 0.51
CA ASP A 312 -12.96 -13.63 0.71
C ASP A 312 -12.14 -13.74 -0.58
N LYS A 313 -12.72 -13.41 -1.73
CA LYS A 313 -12.06 -13.50 -3.06
C LYS A 313 -11.59 -12.15 -3.59
N LEU A 314 -12.18 -11.06 -3.09
CA LEU A 314 -11.95 -9.71 -3.59
C LEU A 314 -11.48 -8.78 -2.48
N LEU A 315 -10.59 -7.85 -2.81
CA LEU A 315 -10.30 -6.70 -1.99
C LEU A 315 -11.21 -5.55 -2.40
N PHE A 316 -12.04 -5.09 -1.48
CA PHE A 316 -12.91 -3.92 -1.66
C PHE A 316 -12.19 -2.65 -1.25
N GLN A 317 -12.14 -1.67 -2.14
CA GLN A 317 -11.58 -0.35 -1.84
C GLN A 317 -12.48 0.73 -2.46
N ASP A 318 -12.65 1.84 -1.76
CA ASP A 318 -13.38 2.99 -2.28
C ASP A 318 -12.58 4.29 -2.18
N TYR A 319 -12.84 5.19 -3.13
CA TYR A 319 -12.09 6.41 -3.33
C TYR A 319 -13.01 7.57 -3.75
N PRO A 320 -12.82 8.77 -3.19
CA PRO A 320 -13.37 10.00 -3.77
C PRO A 320 -12.94 10.17 -5.24
N THR A 321 -13.75 10.87 -6.04
CA THR A 321 -13.49 11.08 -7.48
C THR A 321 -12.22 11.87 -7.80
N ASP A 322 -11.74 12.67 -6.85
CA ASP A 322 -10.55 13.52 -6.92
C ASP A 322 -9.31 12.88 -6.25
N HIS A 323 -9.45 11.64 -5.76
CA HIS A 323 -8.35 10.93 -5.11
C HIS A 323 -7.30 10.46 -6.13
N TRP A 324 -6.02 10.67 -5.80
CA TRP A 324 -4.90 10.41 -6.72
C TRP A 324 -4.87 8.98 -7.27
N ALA A 325 -5.24 8.00 -6.44
CA ALA A 325 -5.25 6.58 -6.80
C ALA A 325 -6.25 6.26 -7.93
N VAL A 326 -7.13 7.19 -8.28
CA VAL A 326 -8.16 7.00 -9.32
C VAL A 326 -8.14 8.09 -10.40
N THR A 327 -7.97 9.36 -10.05
CA THR A 327 -8.13 10.51 -10.97
C THR A 327 -7.07 10.58 -12.08
N SER A 328 -5.90 9.96 -11.91
CA SER A 328 -4.78 10.06 -12.86
C SER A 328 -4.29 8.74 -13.43
N VAL A 329 -4.95 7.63 -13.10
CA VAL A 329 -4.56 6.28 -13.54
C VAL A 329 -5.66 5.56 -14.31
N GLY A 330 -6.67 6.30 -14.77
CA GLY A 330 -7.71 5.80 -15.71
C GLY A 330 -8.96 5.24 -15.06
N PHE A 331 -9.10 5.26 -13.74
CA PHE A 331 -10.39 4.93 -13.13
C PHE A 331 -11.43 6.02 -13.47
N ALA A 332 -12.68 5.58 -13.64
CA ALA A 332 -13.82 6.47 -13.82
C ALA A 332 -14.79 6.29 -12.63
N PRO A 333 -15.64 7.29 -12.34
CA PRO A 333 -16.70 7.15 -11.36
C PRO A 333 -17.56 5.90 -11.62
N GLY A 334 -17.94 5.21 -10.54
CA GLY A 334 -18.68 3.96 -10.55
C GLY A 334 -17.92 2.81 -9.86
N ILE A 335 -18.18 1.58 -10.28
CA ILE A 335 -17.55 0.37 -9.72
C ILE A 335 -16.71 -0.28 -10.82
N THR A 336 -15.45 -0.58 -10.54
CA THR A 336 -14.53 -1.26 -11.44
C THR A 336 -14.07 -2.58 -10.83
N PHE A 337 -14.16 -3.67 -11.59
CA PHE A 337 -13.57 -4.95 -11.22
C PHE A 337 -12.33 -5.25 -12.06
N GLN A 338 -11.27 -5.65 -11.37
CA GLN A 338 -10.03 -6.15 -11.95
C GLN A 338 -9.68 -7.50 -11.30
N PRO A 339 -9.10 -8.47 -12.03
CA PRO A 339 -8.56 -9.68 -11.41
C PRO A 339 -7.31 -9.34 -10.58
N ALA A 340 -6.74 -10.36 -9.94
CA ALA A 340 -5.47 -10.23 -9.22
C ALA A 340 -4.41 -9.55 -10.11
N PRO A 341 -3.59 -8.65 -9.53
CA PRO A 341 -2.55 -7.97 -10.30
C PRO A 341 -1.55 -8.95 -10.89
N ARG A 342 -1.05 -8.63 -12.09
CA ARG A 342 0.15 -9.28 -12.63
C ARG A 342 1.38 -8.84 -11.83
N LEU A 343 2.52 -9.49 -12.08
CA LEU A 343 3.80 -9.16 -11.43
C LEU A 343 4.23 -7.70 -11.65
N ASP A 344 3.77 -7.06 -12.73
CA ASP A 344 4.03 -5.64 -13.01
C ASP A 344 3.10 -4.67 -12.25
N GLY A 345 2.30 -5.18 -11.30
CA GLY A 345 1.34 -4.39 -10.52
C GLY A 345 0.14 -3.90 -11.32
N LYS A 346 -0.04 -4.38 -12.55
CA LYS A 346 -1.15 -3.96 -13.41
C LYS A 346 -2.19 -5.06 -13.57
N SER A 347 -3.44 -4.65 -13.84
CA SER A 347 -4.54 -5.58 -14.05
C SER A 347 -5.57 -5.04 -15.05
N PRO A 348 -6.04 -5.85 -16.02
CA PRO A 348 -7.06 -5.40 -16.96
C PRO A 348 -8.39 -5.15 -16.24
N VAL A 349 -9.15 -4.15 -16.70
CA VAL A 349 -10.52 -3.96 -16.24
C VAL A 349 -11.40 -4.99 -16.94
N VAL A 350 -12.10 -5.81 -16.16
CA VAL A 350 -13.01 -6.86 -16.67
C VAL A 350 -14.40 -6.30 -16.88
N PHE A 351 -14.92 -5.53 -15.92
CA PHE A 351 -16.15 -4.77 -16.09
C PHE A 351 -16.13 -3.45 -15.33
N ARG A 352 -17.04 -2.56 -15.72
CA ARG A 352 -17.32 -1.30 -15.03
C ARG A 352 -18.82 -1.04 -14.98
N PHE A 353 -19.32 -0.69 -13.80
CA PHE A 353 -20.63 -0.09 -13.61
C PHE A 353 -20.49 1.42 -13.51
N ARG A 354 -21.25 2.18 -14.30
CA ARG A 354 -21.29 3.65 -14.17
C ARG A 354 -22.17 4.10 -13.01
N ASP A 355 -23.23 3.35 -12.75
CA ASP A 355 -24.16 3.54 -11.63
C ASP A 355 -24.42 2.20 -10.93
N TYR A 356 -25.00 2.25 -9.74
CA TYR A 356 -25.31 1.08 -8.93
C TYR A 356 -26.82 0.82 -8.87
N SER A 357 -27.53 1.09 -9.98
CA SER A 357 -28.99 0.97 -10.07
C SER A 357 -29.51 -0.45 -9.88
N SER A 358 -28.74 -1.45 -10.31
CA SER A 358 -29.07 -2.88 -10.15
C SER A 358 -28.73 -3.42 -8.75
N GLY A 359 -28.18 -2.58 -7.87
CA GLY A 359 -27.84 -2.91 -6.48
C GLY A 359 -26.90 -4.11 -6.33
N PRO A 360 -26.91 -4.78 -5.16
CA PRO A 360 -26.00 -5.89 -4.87
C PRO A 360 -26.24 -7.11 -5.76
N ALA A 361 -27.48 -7.36 -6.19
CA ALA A 361 -27.83 -8.46 -7.07
C ALA A 361 -27.18 -8.30 -8.46
N GLY A 362 -27.23 -7.09 -9.04
CA GLY A 362 -26.56 -6.80 -10.32
C GLY A 362 -25.04 -6.91 -10.23
N LEU A 363 -24.45 -6.45 -9.14
CA LEU A 363 -23.01 -6.59 -8.90
C LEU A 363 -22.60 -8.06 -8.72
N ALA A 364 -23.36 -8.85 -7.97
CA ALA A 364 -23.12 -10.28 -7.79
C ALA A 364 -23.21 -11.04 -9.12
N LEU A 365 -24.16 -10.67 -10.00
CA LEU A 365 -24.29 -11.24 -11.34
C LEU A 365 -23.06 -10.94 -12.20
N ALA A 366 -22.59 -9.69 -12.23
CA ALA A 366 -21.40 -9.33 -13.00
C ALA A 366 -20.12 -9.99 -12.47
N LEU A 367 -19.95 -10.08 -11.15
CA LEU A 367 -18.84 -10.80 -10.53
C LEU A 367 -18.85 -12.29 -10.89
N ARG A 368 -20.04 -12.91 -10.92
CA ARG A 368 -20.20 -14.30 -11.35
C ARG A 368 -19.81 -14.50 -12.81
N GLN A 369 -20.29 -13.61 -13.69
CA GLN A 369 -19.99 -13.66 -15.13
C GLN A 369 -18.52 -13.37 -15.45
N ALA A 370 -17.82 -12.67 -14.54
CA ALA A 370 -16.41 -12.38 -14.66
C ALA A 370 -15.50 -13.55 -14.24
N ASP A 371 -16.04 -14.61 -13.61
CA ASP A 371 -15.28 -15.83 -13.31
C ASP A 371 -14.90 -16.54 -14.63
N PRO A 372 -13.61 -16.83 -14.89
CA PRO A 372 -13.18 -17.55 -16.08
C PRO A 372 -13.85 -18.93 -16.26
N ASN A 373 -14.39 -19.51 -15.19
CA ASN A 373 -15.08 -20.79 -15.20
C ASN A 373 -16.62 -20.66 -15.28
N TYR A 374 -17.14 -19.44 -15.46
CA TYR A 374 -18.57 -19.21 -15.60
C TYR A 374 -19.15 -19.95 -16.81
N LYS A 375 -20.22 -20.71 -16.57
CA LYS A 375 -20.96 -21.47 -17.58
C LYS A 375 -22.36 -20.86 -17.73
N PRO A 376 -22.62 -20.05 -18.78
CA PRO A 376 -23.89 -19.34 -18.93
C PRO A 376 -25.11 -20.29 -18.99
N ASP A 377 -24.94 -21.49 -19.54
CA ASP A 377 -25.95 -22.53 -19.65
C ASP A 377 -26.31 -23.19 -18.30
N ALA A 378 -25.43 -23.09 -17.31
CA ALA A 378 -25.66 -23.55 -15.95
C ALA A 378 -26.26 -22.47 -15.04
N ASP A 379 -26.44 -21.23 -15.53
CA ASP A 379 -27.06 -20.16 -14.77
C ASP A 379 -28.58 -20.41 -14.67
N PRO A 380 -29.15 -20.52 -13.45
CA PRO A 380 -30.60 -20.68 -13.31
C PRO A 380 -31.32 -19.48 -13.93
N ASP A 381 -32.04 -19.71 -15.02
CA ASP A 381 -32.90 -18.68 -15.61
C ASP A 381 -33.93 -18.23 -14.54
N PRO A 382 -33.91 -16.96 -14.12
CA PRO A 382 -34.79 -16.47 -13.06
C PRO A 382 -36.27 -16.54 -13.46
N ASN A 383 -36.58 -16.65 -14.76
CA ASN A 383 -37.95 -16.85 -15.25
C ASN A 383 -38.36 -18.31 -15.30
N LYS A 384 -37.39 -19.23 -15.23
CA LYS A 384 -37.66 -20.66 -15.21
C LYS A 384 -38.05 -21.03 -13.80
N LYS A 385 -39.33 -21.38 -13.62
CA LYS A 385 -39.85 -21.89 -12.35
C LYS A 385 -38.90 -22.97 -11.84
N PRO A 386 -38.48 -22.94 -10.57
CA PRO A 386 -37.60 -23.96 -10.03
C PRO A 386 -38.23 -25.30 -10.36
N VAL A 387 -37.48 -26.14 -11.08
CA VAL A 387 -37.87 -27.52 -11.29
C VAL A 387 -37.77 -28.11 -9.90
N LEU A 388 -38.90 -28.13 -9.18
CA LEU A 388 -38.99 -28.87 -7.94
C LEU A 388 -38.45 -30.26 -8.29
N PRO A 389 -37.45 -30.79 -7.56
CA PRO A 389 -37.06 -32.16 -7.77
C PRO A 389 -38.35 -32.96 -7.82
N ASN A 390 -38.48 -33.85 -8.81
CA ASN A 390 -39.61 -34.74 -8.89
C ASN A 390 -39.47 -35.69 -7.70
N ILE A 391 -39.76 -35.17 -6.51
CA ILE A 391 -39.95 -35.91 -5.28
C ILE A 391 -41.21 -36.67 -5.62
N ALA A 392 -41.01 -37.86 -6.18
CA ALA A 392 -42.04 -38.87 -6.18
C ALA A 392 -42.39 -39.04 -4.70
N LEU A 393 -43.41 -38.30 -4.27
CA LEU A 393 -43.99 -38.50 -2.95
C LEU A 393 -44.29 -39.99 -2.92
N PRO A 394 -43.70 -40.75 -1.98
CA PRO A 394 -44.00 -42.17 -1.89
C PRO A 394 -45.52 -42.28 -1.89
N SER A 395 -46.06 -43.17 -2.72
CA SER A 395 -47.50 -43.40 -2.77
C SER A 395 -47.99 -43.48 -1.34
N LEU A 396 -49.07 -42.78 -0.98
CA LEU A 396 -49.57 -42.73 0.39
C LEU A 396 -49.79 -44.15 0.98
N ASN A 397 -49.97 -45.13 0.10
CA ASN A 397 -50.12 -46.56 0.39
C ASN A 397 -48.81 -47.27 0.78
N GLN A 398 -47.65 -46.67 0.50
CA GLN A 398 -46.31 -47.16 0.88
C GLN A 398 -45.82 -46.57 2.19
N VAL A 399 -46.51 -45.56 2.73
CA VAL A 399 -46.19 -45.00 4.05
C VAL A 399 -46.73 -45.97 5.12
N PRO A 400 -45.88 -46.55 5.99
CA PRO A 400 -46.33 -47.48 7.01
C PRO A 400 -47.40 -46.85 7.92
N ALA A 401 -48.41 -47.63 8.32
CA ALA A 401 -49.51 -47.14 9.16
C ALA A 401 -49.02 -46.48 10.47
N SER A 402 -47.89 -46.93 11.01
CA SER A 402 -47.25 -46.32 12.19
C SER A 402 -46.88 -44.86 11.98
N VAL A 403 -46.43 -44.47 10.79
CA VAL A 403 -46.07 -43.08 10.47
C VAL A 403 -47.32 -42.19 10.45
N TRP A 404 -48.43 -42.69 9.92
CA TRP A 404 -49.73 -41.98 9.96
C TRP A 404 -50.24 -41.80 11.38
N ILE A 405 -50.15 -42.84 12.20
CA ILE A 405 -50.58 -42.80 13.60
C ILE A 405 -49.74 -41.78 14.38
N LEU A 406 -48.41 -41.81 14.23
CA LEU A 406 -47.51 -40.87 14.89
C LEU A 406 -47.74 -39.42 14.41
N GLY A 407 -47.93 -39.22 13.10
CA GLY A 407 -48.27 -37.92 12.54
C GLY A 407 -49.61 -37.38 13.06
N GLY A 408 -50.62 -38.25 13.15
CA GLY A 408 -51.93 -37.91 13.72
C GLY A 408 -51.87 -37.56 15.21
N LEU A 409 -51.09 -38.31 16.01
CA LEU A 409 -50.84 -38.04 17.42
C LEU A 409 -50.11 -36.70 17.61
N ALA A 410 -49.07 -36.44 16.82
CA ALA A 410 -48.35 -35.18 16.86
C ALA A 410 -49.24 -33.99 16.51
N LEU A 411 -50.09 -34.14 15.49
CA LEU A 411 -51.06 -33.10 15.11
C LEU A 411 -52.11 -32.87 16.20
N LEU A 412 -52.64 -33.93 16.82
CA LEU A 412 -53.57 -33.83 17.95
C LEU A 412 -52.94 -33.12 19.14
N LEU A 413 -51.68 -33.45 19.49
CA LEU A 413 -50.95 -32.77 20.55
C LEU A 413 -50.71 -31.30 20.23
N PHE A 414 -50.38 -30.98 18.98
CA PHE A 414 -50.19 -29.60 18.52
C PHE A 414 -51.50 -28.80 18.61
N ILE A 415 -52.62 -29.36 18.15
CA ILE A 415 -53.94 -28.73 18.24
C ILE A 415 -54.37 -28.55 19.70
N SER A 416 -54.09 -29.54 20.55
CA SER A 416 -54.43 -29.48 21.98
C SER A 416 -53.66 -28.37 22.71
N LYS A 417 -52.35 -28.24 22.45
CA LYS A 417 -51.54 -27.13 22.99
C LYS A 417 -51.99 -25.75 22.50
N LYS A 418 -52.48 -25.65 21.27
CA LYS A 418 -52.96 -24.37 20.72
C LYS A 418 -54.27 -23.90 21.36
N LYS A 419 -55.04 -24.83 21.92
CA LYS A 419 -56.29 -24.52 22.64
C LYS A 419 -56.06 -23.93 24.03
N GLU A 420 -54.90 -24.20 24.65
CA GLU A 420 -54.51 -23.64 25.95
C GLU A 420 -53.88 -22.24 25.84
N SER A 421 -53.61 -21.77 24.62
CA SER A 421 -52.90 -20.50 24.36
C SER A 421 -53.75 -19.44 23.64
N ALA A 422 -55.06 -19.68 23.51
CA ALA A 422 -56.01 -18.64 23.10
C ALA A 422 -56.58 -17.95 24.36
N PRO A 423 -56.42 -16.61 24.52
CA PRO A 423 -56.93 -15.87 25.67
C PRO A 423 -58.46 -15.78 25.71
#